data_AF-A0A2N0P9T3-F1
#
_entry.id   AF-A0A2N0P9T3-F1
#
_cell.length_a   1.000
_cell.length_b   1.000
_cell.length_c   1.000
_cell.angle_alpha   90.00
_cell.angle_beta   90.00
_cell.angle_gamma   90.00
#
_symmetry.space_group_name_H-M   'P 1'
#
loop_
_entity.id
_entity.type
_entity.pdbx_description
1 polymer ?
#
loop_
_entity_poly.entity_id
_entity_poly.type
_entity_poly.pdbx_seq_one_letter_code
_entity_poly.pdbx_strand_id
1 'polypeptide(L)'
;YVDGHERNDVIAYQKEFLENMQRYQSLMPKFIGEECETQVNPELEGDEYLHIFVTHDETTFQSNDGQKSGWRLKNEQPLRKKRQGRSIHVSDFLTETIGRLKLSDDDMDDSIPHEARVIINPGKNFDGWWNIDQLIEQIKTRAIPIFEKIHPGMVAVFAFDNLFSHAKLADDTLNAANMNLNSGEK
;
A
#
# COMPACT_ATOMS: atom_id res chain seq x y z
N TYR A 1 -26.97 -6.55 -1.07
CA TYR A 1 -25.60 -6.59 -1.57
C TYR A 1 -25.66 -7.32 -2.89
N VAL A 2 -25.39 -6.62 -4.00
CA VAL A 2 -25.26 -7.27 -5.32
C VAL A 2 -23.77 -7.46 -5.48
N ASP A 3 -23.34 -8.72 -5.51
CA ASP A 3 -21.95 -9.05 -5.75
C ASP A 3 -21.59 -8.62 -7.17
N GLY A 4 -20.69 -7.64 -7.30
CA GLY A 4 -20.27 -7.08 -8.58
C GLY A 4 -19.22 -7.92 -9.29
N HIS A 5 -18.74 -9.01 -8.66
CA HIS A 5 -17.65 -9.82 -9.19
C HIS A 5 -17.98 -10.48 -10.54
N GLU A 6 -19.25 -10.81 -10.77
CA GLU A 6 -19.71 -11.45 -12.01
C GLU A 6 -20.01 -10.48 -13.16
N ARG A 7 -19.81 -9.16 -12.99
CA ARG A 7 -20.03 -8.22 -14.10
C ARG A 7 -19.02 -8.48 -15.21
N ASN A 8 -19.49 -8.40 -16.45
CA ASN A 8 -18.67 -8.67 -17.64
C ASN A 8 -17.39 -7.82 -17.70
N ASP A 9 -17.45 -6.55 -17.26
CA ASP A 9 -16.30 -5.66 -17.24
C ASP A 9 -15.28 -6.04 -16.15
N VAL A 10 -15.75 -6.48 -14.98
CA VAL A 10 -14.88 -6.97 -13.90
C VAL A 10 -14.18 -8.27 -14.31
N ILE A 11 -14.89 -9.21 -14.93
CA ILE A 11 -14.31 -10.45 -15.45
C ILE A 11 -13.28 -10.17 -16.54
N ALA A 12 -13.56 -9.23 -17.45
CA ALA A 12 -12.62 -8.83 -18.50
C ALA A 12 -11.33 -8.24 -17.92
N TYR A 13 -11.47 -7.30 -16.96
CA TYR A 13 -10.33 -6.72 -16.25
C TYR A 13 -9.52 -7.78 -15.50
N GLN A 14 -10.18 -8.72 -14.81
CA GLN A 14 -9.48 -9.77 -14.07
C GLN A 14 -8.63 -10.65 -14.99
N LYS A 15 -9.12 -10.97 -16.20
CA LYS A 15 -8.35 -11.74 -17.19
C LYS A 15 -7.10 -10.97 -17.62
N GLU A 16 -7.24 -9.70 -17.98
CA GLU A 16 -6.13 -8.84 -18.35
C GLU A 16 -5.10 -8.72 -17.22
N PHE A 17 -5.58 -8.53 -15.98
CA PHE A 17 -4.73 -8.48 -14.79
C PHE A 17 -3.92 -9.77 -14.62
N LEU A 18 -4.57 -10.93 -14.72
CA LEU A 18 -3.89 -12.23 -14.59
C LEU A 18 -2.86 -12.46 -15.70
N GLU A 19 -3.15 -12.08 -16.93
CA GLU A 19 -2.21 -12.17 -18.05
C GLU A 19 -0.97 -11.27 -17.82
N ASN A 20 -1.18 -10.04 -17.34
CA ASN A 20 -0.08 -9.13 -17.01
C ASN A 20 0.74 -9.63 -15.82
N MET A 21 0.09 -10.09 -14.75
CA MET A 21 0.78 -10.67 -13.60
C MET A 21 1.59 -11.91 -13.98
N GLN A 22 1.09 -12.76 -14.87
CA GLN A 22 1.82 -13.93 -15.35
C GLN A 22 3.12 -13.54 -16.09
N ARG A 23 3.08 -12.45 -16.88
CA ARG A 23 4.27 -11.90 -17.56
C ARG A 23 5.29 -11.32 -16.57
N TYR A 24 4.82 -10.62 -15.55
CA TYR A 24 5.73 -10.11 -14.52
C TYR A 24 6.33 -11.25 -13.69
N GLN A 25 5.52 -12.26 -13.34
CA GLN A 25 5.97 -13.41 -12.56
C GLN A 25 7.06 -14.24 -13.26
N SER A 26 7.15 -14.25 -14.59
CA SER A 26 8.26 -14.93 -15.28
C SER A 26 9.60 -14.23 -15.08
N LEU A 27 9.60 -12.94 -14.72
CA LEU A 27 10.78 -12.12 -14.47
C LEU A 27 11.05 -11.88 -12.97
N MET A 28 10.19 -12.41 -12.10
CA MET A 28 10.30 -12.27 -10.64
C MET A 28 11.05 -13.44 -10.00
N PRO A 29 11.76 -13.19 -8.89
CA PRO A 29 12.31 -14.27 -8.09
C PRO A 29 11.20 -15.14 -7.49
N LYS A 30 11.50 -16.42 -7.28
CA LYS A 30 10.66 -17.34 -6.52
C LYS A 30 11.37 -17.70 -5.23
N PHE A 31 10.60 -17.93 -4.19
CA PHE A 31 11.14 -18.38 -2.91
C PHE A 31 10.68 -19.82 -2.67
N ILE A 32 11.64 -20.71 -2.40
CA ILE A 32 11.41 -22.13 -2.13
C ILE A 32 11.85 -22.47 -0.71
N GLY A 33 11.35 -23.61 -0.21
CA GLY A 33 11.53 -24.04 1.17
C GLY A 33 10.24 -23.90 1.98
N GLU A 34 10.21 -24.44 3.20
CA GLU A 34 9.02 -24.36 4.05
C GLU A 34 8.78 -22.94 4.57
N GLU A 35 9.86 -22.17 4.75
CA GLU A 35 9.81 -20.80 5.26
C GLU A 35 10.16 -19.76 4.18
N CYS A 36 10.14 -20.17 2.89
CA CYS A 36 10.54 -19.33 1.77
C CYS A 36 11.99 -18.82 1.89
N GLU A 37 12.88 -19.62 2.47
CA GLU A 37 14.23 -19.22 2.85
C GLU A 37 15.22 -19.12 1.68
N THR A 38 14.93 -19.77 0.55
CA THR A 38 15.84 -19.80 -0.60
C THR A 38 15.24 -19.06 -1.79
N GLN A 39 15.88 -17.96 -2.18
CA GLN A 39 15.54 -17.22 -3.40
C GLN A 39 16.12 -17.93 -4.63
N VAL A 40 15.28 -18.13 -5.65
CA VAL A 40 15.62 -18.66 -6.97
C VAL A 40 15.22 -17.62 -8.02
N ASN A 41 16.21 -17.05 -8.69
CA ASN A 41 15.98 -16.09 -9.76
C ASN A 41 15.60 -16.81 -11.07
N PRO A 42 14.76 -16.19 -11.92
CA PRO A 42 14.48 -16.71 -13.25
C PRO A 42 15.71 -16.61 -14.16
N GLU A 43 15.70 -17.39 -15.23
CA GLU A 43 16.63 -17.21 -16.34
C GLU A 43 16.19 -15.97 -17.13
N LEU A 44 17.10 -14.99 -17.24
CA LEU A 44 16.86 -13.72 -17.94
C LEU A 44 17.61 -13.74 -19.28
N GLU A 45 16.95 -13.31 -20.36
CA GLU A 45 17.53 -13.24 -21.69
C GLU A 45 17.83 -11.80 -22.13
N GLY A 46 19.00 -11.58 -22.75
CA GLY A 46 19.33 -10.30 -23.39
C GLY A 46 19.27 -9.09 -22.46
N ASP A 47 18.32 -8.18 -22.74
CA ASP A 47 18.09 -6.92 -22.01
C ASP A 47 16.99 -7.04 -20.95
N GLU A 48 16.66 -8.26 -20.50
CA GLU A 48 15.74 -8.48 -19.39
C GLU A 48 16.38 -8.17 -18.03
N TYR A 49 15.57 -7.60 -17.13
CA TYR A 49 15.99 -7.25 -15.78
C TYR A 49 15.16 -8.03 -14.75
N LEU A 50 15.76 -8.34 -13.61
CA LEU A 50 15.03 -8.96 -12.50
C LEU A 50 13.93 -8.00 -12.01
N HIS A 51 12.70 -8.50 -11.93
CA HIS A 51 11.56 -7.74 -11.43
C HIS A 51 11.34 -8.05 -9.95
N ILE A 52 11.25 -7.02 -9.12
CA ILE A 52 10.97 -7.16 -7.69
C ILE A 52 9.54 -6.70 -7.44
N PHE A 53 8.73 -7.60 -6.86
CA PHE A 53 7.37 -7.29 -6.49
C PHE A 53 7.36 -6.42 -5.23
N VAL A 54 6.69 -5.27 -5.32
CA VAL A 54 6.57 -4.31 -4.23
C VAL A 54 5.09 -4.11 -3.92
N THR A 55 4.65 -4.63 -2.78
CA THR A 55 3.27 -4.47 -2.30
C THR A 55 3.15 -3.24 -1.41
N HIS A 56 2.03 -2.55 -1.51
CA HIS A 56 1.67 -1.42 -0.66
C HIS A 56 0.33 -1.70 0.03
N ASP A 57 0.22 -1.28 1.29
CA ASP A 57 -1.06 -1.26 2.00
C ASP A 57 -1.05 -0.20 3.11
N GLU A 58 -2.25 0.13 3.58
CA GLU A 58 -2.51 1.14 4.59
C GLU A 58 -3.30 0.55 5.75
N THR A 59 -2.94 0.94 6.97
CA THR A 59 -3.69 0.51 8.15
C THR A 59 -3.80 1.63 9.18
N THR A 60 -4.91 1.63 9.92
CA THR A 60 -5.15 2.61 10.98
C THR A 60 -5.28 1.89 12.31
N PHE A 61 -4.45 2.29 13.27
CA PHE A 61 -4.52 1.82 14.65
C PHE A 61 -5.09 2.91 15.55
N GLN A 62 -5.93 2.52 16.50
CA GLN A 62 -6.57 3.45 17.42
C GLN A 62 -6.19 3.16 18.86
N SER A 63 -6.13 4.19 19.71
CA SER A 63 -5.66 4.06 21.10
C SER A 63 -6.50 3.11 21.93
N ASN A 64 -7.77 2.91 21.56
CA ASN A 64 -8.69 2.00 22.23
C ASN A 64 -9.04 0.77 21.37
N ASP A 65 -8.20 0.44 20.37
CA ASP A 65 -8.25 -0.85 19.67
C ASP A 65 -7.77 -1.95 20.63
N GLY A 66 -8.69 -2.45 21.44
CA GLY A 66 -8.49 -3.57 22.34
C GLY A 66 -9.57 -4.63 22.15
N GLN A 67 -9.42 -5.75 22.86
CA GLN A 67 -10.42 -6.81 22.84
C GLN A 67 -11.80 -6.27 23.24
N LYS A 68 -12.80 -6.41 22.36
CA LYS A 68 -14.17 -5.93 22.60
C LYS A 68 -14.94 -6.81 23.59
N SER A 69 -14.48 -8.04 23.79
CA SER A 69 -15.00 -9.01 24.76
C SER A 69 -13.92 -9.34 25.80
N GLY A 70 -14.33 -9.95 26.91
CA GLY A 70 -13.42 -10.40 27.97
C GLY A 70 -14.19 -11.00 29.13
N TRP A 71 -13.51 -11.85 29.91
CA TRP A 71 -14.07 -12.42 31.13
C TRP A 71 -14.02 -11.40 32.26
N ARG A 72 -15.03 -11.41 33.12
CA ARG A 72 -15.11 -10.54 34.30
C ARG A 72 -15.53 -11.35 35.51
N LEU A 73 -15.07 -10.93 36.68
CA LEU A 73 -15.55 -11.48 37.94
C LEU A 73 -17.02 -11.14 38.14
N LYS A 74 -17.73 -12.01 38.86
CA LYS A 74 -19.14 -11.80 39.19
C LYS A 74 -19.25 -10.51 40.03
N ASN A 75 -20.12 -9.60 39.60
CA ASN A 75 -20.35 -8.25 40.18
C ASN A 75 -19.33 -7.16 39.84
N GLU A 76 -18.37 -7.40 38.94
CA GLU A 76 -17.50 -6.33 38.43
C GLU A 76 -18.00 -5.76 37.08
N GLN A 77 -17.82 -4.46 36.89
CA GLN A 77 -18.08 -3.79 35.61
C GLN A 77 -16.88 -2.91 35.24
N PRO A 78 -15.86 -3.47 34.58
CA PRO A 78 -14.75 -2.67 34.09
C PRO A 78 -15.25 -1.66 33.05
N LEU A 79 -15.07 -0.37 33.35
CA LEU A 79 -15.46 0.72 32.46
C LEU A 79 -14.43 0.84 31.33
N ARG A 80 -14.90 0.71 30.10
CA ARG A 80 -14.09 0.93 28.89
C ARG A 80 -14.51 2.23 28.22
N LYS A 81 -13.53 2.94 27.65
CA LYS A 81 -13.81 4.12 26.83
C LYS A 81 -14.59 3.66 25.60
N LYS A 82 -15.76 4.26 25.37
CA LYS A 82 -16.62 3.93 24.21
C LYS A 82 -16.11 4.48 22.89
N ARG A 83 -15.29 5.55 22.94
CA ARG A 83 -14.71 6.17 21.75
C ARG A 83 -13.42 5.45 21.38
N GLN A 84 -13.09 5.45 20.10
CA GLN A 84 -11.89 4.83 19.53
C GLN A 84 -10.57 5.47 20.01
N GLY A 85 -10.63 6.70 20.52
CA GLY A 85 -9.44 7.41 21.00
C GLY A 85 -8.73 8.13 19.85
N ARG A 86 -7.43 8.36 20.00
CA ARG A 86 -6.60 8.88 18.90
C ARG A 86 -6.28 7.76 17.94
N SER A 87 -6.00 8.11 16.70
CA SER A 87 -5.59 7.16 15.66
C SER A 87 -4.19 7.50 15.16
N ILE A 88 -3.49 6.48 14.69
CA ILE A 88 -2.33 6.58 13.81
C ILE A 88 -2.70 5.86 12.52
N HIS A 89 -2.38 6.45 11.39
CA HIS A 89 -2.50 5.82 10.09
C HIS A 89 -1.09 5.55 9.56
N VAL A 90 -0.85 4.33 9.11
CA VAL A 90 0.45 3.83 8.66
C VAL A 90 0.29 3.39 7.21
N SER A 91 1.13 3.94 6.35
CA SER A 91 1.28 3.54 4.95
C SER A 91 2.69 2.97 4.78
N ASP A 92 2.83 1.75 4.25
CA ASP A 92 4.14 1.09 4.12
C ASP A 92 4.25 0.25 2.84
N PHE A 93 5.50 -0.02 2.45
CA PHE A 93 5.83 -0.85 1.29
C PHE A 93 6.62 -2.07 1.73
N LEU A 94 6.28 -3.22 1.15
CA LEU A 94 6.91 -4.50 1.41
C LEU A 94 7.37 -5.11 0.09
N THR A 95 8.51 -5.80 0.12
CA THR A 95 9.00 -6.64 -0.97
C THR A 95 9.25 -8.05 -0.44
N GLU A 96 9.20 -9.04 -1.34
CA GLU A 96 9.46 -10.43 -0.98
C GLU A 96 10.94 -10.68 -0.62
N THR A 97 11.86 -9.84 -1.12
CA THR A 97 13.31 -10.02 -0.93
C THR A 97 13.82 -9.54 0.44
N ILE A 98 13.29 -8.41 0.93
CA ILE A 98 13.84 -7.74 2.13
C ILE A 98 12.77 -7.41 3.18
N GLY A 99 11.50 -7.77 2.91
CA GLY A 99 10.39 -7.34 3.73
C GLY A 99 10.16 -5.85 3.57
N ARG A 100 10.32 -5.06 4.64
CA ARG A 100 10.05 -3.60 4.59
C ARG A 100 11.02 -2.89 3.66
N LEU A 101 10.49 -2.01 2.82
CA LEU A 101 11.29 -1.17 1.94
C LEU A 101 12.02 -0.08 2.75
N LYS A 102 13.23 -0.41 3.20
CA LYS A 102 14.11 0.43 4.01
C LYS A 102 15.57 0.16 3.69
N LEU A 103 16.41 1.15 3.96
CA LEU A 103 17.87 1.00 3.90
C LEU A 103 18.36 0.16 5.08
N SER A 104 19.46 -0.56 4.86
CA SER A 104 20.24 -1.14 5.95
C SER A 104 21.08 -0.06 6.63
N ASP A 105 21.64 -0.36 7.80
CA ASP A 105 22.58 0.56 8.47
C ASP A 105 23.86 0.78 7.65
N ASP A 106 24.21 -0.15 6.76
CA ASP A 106 25.38 -0.08 5.88
C ASP A 106 25.10 0.73 4.60
N ASP A 107 23.83 0.83 4.17
CA ASP A 107 23.40 1.54 2.96
C ASP A 107 22.93 2.98 3.21
N MET A 108 23.22 3.50 4.42
CA MET A 108 22.77 4.81 4.87
C MET A 108 23.24 5.92 3.93
N ASP A 109 22.30 6.79 3.60
CA ASP A 109 22.52 7.91 2.68
C ASP A 109 21.64 9.08 3.13
N ASP A 110 22.28 10.12 3.68
CA ASP A 110 21.60 11.28 4.24
C ASP A 110 20.76 12.05 3.21
N SER A 111 20.93 11.78 1.90
CA SER A 111 20.15 12.40 0.83
C SER A 111 18.79 11.74 0.59
N ILE A 112 18.56 10.53 1.11
CA ILE A 112 17.32 9.77 0.93
C ILE A 112 16.75 9.32 2.29
N PRO A 113 15.42 9.15 2.39
CA PRO A 113 14.81 8.64 3.62
C PRO A 113 15.26 7.21 3.93
N HIS A 114 15.43 6.89 5.22
CA HIS A 114 15.83 5.55 5.66
C HIS A 114 14.75 4.48 5.42
N GLU A 115 13.46 4.84 5.52
CA GLU A 115 12.34 3.92 5.28
C GLU A 115 11.23 4.57 4.45
N ALA A 116 10.56 3.75 3.64
CA ALA A 116 9.45 4.17 2.79
C ALA A 116 8.18 4.46 3.61
N ARG A 117 8.07 3.90 4.82
CA ARG A 117 6.92 4.06 5.70
C ARG A 117 6.62 5.53 6.00
N VAL A 118 5.33 5.86 5.98
CA VAL A 118 4.80 7.12 6.48
C VAL A 118 3.77 6.84 7.56
N ILE A 119 3.87 7.58 8.67
CA ILE A 119 2.91 7.53 9.77
C ILE A 119 2.32 8.93 9.90
N ILE A 120 1.00 9.03 9.85
CA ILE A 120 0.29 10.29 10.11
C ILE A 120 -0.66 10.13 11.31
N ASN A 121 -0.94 11.23 11.99
CA ASN A 121 -1.97 11.32 13.02
C ASN A 121 -3.22 11.94 12.40
N PRO A 122 -4.27 11.14 12.11
CA PRO A 122 -5.42 11.66 11.39
C PRO A 122 -6.22 12.67 12.22
N GLY A 123 -6.67 13.74 11.57
CA GLY A 123 -7.68 14.65 12.12
C GLY A 123 -7.52 16.11 11.74
N LYS A 124 -8.62 16.88 11.86
CA LYS A 124 -8.72 18.29 11.44
C LYS A 124 -7.68 19.23 12.07
N ASN A 125 -7.18 18.90 13.27
CA ASN A 125 -6.16 19.68 14.00
C ASN A 125 -4.82 18.94 14.11
N PHE A 126 -4.60 17.94 13.26
CA PHE A 126 -3.38 17.14 13.18
C PHE A 126 -2.88 17.12 11.72
N ASP A 127 -2.44 15.97 11.22
CA ASP A 127 -1.78 15.84 9.91
C ASP A 127 -2.77 15.75 8.74
N GLY A 128 -4.05 16.03 8.97
CA GLY A 128 -5.11 15.86 7.99
C GLY A 128 -5.59 14.41 7.90
N TRP A 129 -6.22 14.06 6.78
CA TRP A 129 -6.56 12.67 6.44
C TRP A 129 -5.67 12.21 5.31
N TRP A 130 -5.33 10.91 5.31
CA TRP A 130 -4.55 10.30 4.24
C TRP A 130 -5.24 10.53 2.89
N ASN A 131 -4.47 10.94 1.90
CA ASN A 131 -4.95 11.20 0.55
C ASN A 131 -3.92 10.77 -0.49
N ILE A 132 -4.36 10.77 -1.74
CA ILE A 132 -3.57 10.31 -2.88
C ILE A 132 -2.34 11.18 -3.17
N ASP A 133 -2.38 12.47 -2.89
CA ASP A 133 -1.22 13.34 -3.09
C ASP A 133 -0.11 12.96 -2.11
N GLN A 134 -0.46 12.60 -0.87
CA GLN A 134 0.48 12.07 0.11
C GLN A 134 1.06 10.72 -0.31
N LEU A 135 0.27 9.84 -0.92
CA LEU A 135 0.78 8.57 -1.46
C LEU A 135 1.75 8.82 -2.64
N ILE A 136 1.40 9.70 -3.58
CA ILE A 136 2.27 10.05 -4.69
C ILE A 136 3.58 10.65 -4.18
N GLU A 137 3.52 11.53 -3.17
CA GLU A 137 4.69 12.08 -2.52
C GLU A 137 5.54 10.99 -1.85
N GLN A 138 4.92 10.06 -1.11
CA GLN A 138 5.60 8.93 -0.48
C GLN A 138 6.32 8.05 -1.51
N ILE A 139 5.68 7.74 -2.64
CA ILE A 139 6.27 6.96 -3.73
C ILE A 139 7.49 7.67 -4.30
N LYS A 140 7.34 8.95 -4.65
CA LYS A 140 8.40 9.74 -5.32
C LYS A 140 9.59 10.06 -4.42
N THR A 141 9.32 10.40 -3.17
CA THR A 141 10.35 10.91 -2.24
C THR A 141 10.97 9.82 -1.38
N ARG A 142 10.30 8.66 -1.24
CA ARG A 142 10.77 7.57 -0.38
C ARG A 142 10.90 6.25 -1.13
N ALA A 143 9.80 5.72 -1.68
CA ALA A 143 9.79 4.35 -2.19
C ALA A 143 10.74 4.16 -3.39
N ILE A 144 10.66 5.03 -4.40
CA ILE A 144 11.53 4.95 -5.59
C ILE A 144 13.01 5.13 -5.23
N PRO A 145 13.42 6.20 -4.50
CA PRO A 145 14.83 6.37 -4.14
C PRO A 145 15.42 5.22 -3.32
N ILE A 146 14.65 4.69 -2.36
CA ILE A 146 15.07 3.55 -1.55
C ILE A 146 15.20 2.29 -2.43
N PHE A 147 14.24 2.03 -3.31
CA PHE A 147 14.29 0.89 -4.22
C PHE A 147 15.50 0.95 -5.16
N GLU A 148 15.74 2.09 -5.81
CA GLU A 148 16.86 2.26 -6.74
C GLU A 148 18.21 2.06 -6.04
N LYS A 149 18.32 2.42 -4.76
CA LYS A 149 19.53 2.23 -3.95
C LYS A 149 19.79 0.76 -3.63
N ILE A 150 18.77 0.03 -3.18
CA ILE A 150 18.93 -1.34 -2.66
C ILE A 150 18.77 -2.43 -3.72
N HIS A 151 18.10 -2.11 -4.84
CA HIS A 151 17.88 -3.01 -5.98
C HIS A 151 18.44 -2.40 -7.28
N PRO A 152 19.76 -2.10 -7.34
CA PRO A 152 20.34 -1.46 -8.51
C PRO A 152 20.23 -2.35 -9.76
N GLY A 153 19.77 -1.76 -10.86
CA GLY A 153 19.58 -2.48 -12.13
C GLY A 153 18.41 -3.47 -12.13
N MET A 154 17.47 -3.34 -11.20
CA MET A 154 16.25 -4.14 -11.15
C MET A 154 15.02 -3.27 -11.42
N VAL A 155 13.89 -3.91 -11.71
CA VAL A 155 12.62 -3.23 -12.01
C VAL A 155 11.64 -3.44 -10.85
N ALA A 156 11.10 -2.36 -10.29
CA ALA A 156 10.03 -2.45 -9.31
C ALA A 156 8.68 -2.68 -10.01
N VAL A 157 7.93 -3.69 -9.55
CA VAL A 157 6.53 -3.90 -9.93
C VAL A 157 5.67 -3.58 -8.72
N PHE A 158 5.12 -2.36 -8.69
CA PHE A 158 4.28 -1.91 -7.59
C PHE A 158 2.85 -2.44 -7.73
N ALA A 159 2.35 -3.06 -6.66
CA ALA A 159 0.95 -3.45 -6.52
C ALA A 159 0.28 -2.62 -5.43
N PHE A 160 -0.85 -2.02 -5.81
CA PHE A 160 -1.75 -1.27 -4.94
C PHE A 160 -3.11 -1.95 -4.94
N ASP A 161 -3.90 -1.74 -3.88
CA ASP A 161 -5.30 -2.13 -3.90
C ASP A 161 -6.13 -1.17 -4.77
N ASN A 162 -7.37 -1.57 -5.04
CA ASN A 162 -8.31 -0.74 -5.81
C ASN A 162 -9.13 0.21 -4.91
N LEU A 163 -8.57 0.67 -3.78
CA LEU A 163 -9.27 1.63 -2.94
C LEU A 163 -9.50 2.94 -3.72
N PHE A 164 -10.67 3.53 -3.51
CA PHE A 164 -11.10 4.74 -4.23
C PHE A 164 -10.10 5.90 -4.11
N SER A 165 -9.33 5.95 -3.02
CA SER A 165 -8.24 6.91 -2.82
C SER A 165 -7.09 6.73 -3.82
N HIS A 166 -6.82 5.53 -4.34
CA HIS A 166 -5.77 5.31 -5.35
C HIS A 166 -6.22 5.67 -6.77
N ALA A 167 -7.53 5.80 -7.00
CA ALA A 167 -8.12 6.13 -8.30
C ALA A 167 -8.14 7.65 -8.57
N LYS A 168 -7.00 8.34 -8.40
CA LYS A 168 -6.89 9.76 -8.77
C LYS A 168 -6.99 9.91 -10.28
N LEU A 169 -8.02 10.59 -10.72
CA LEU A 169 -8.10 11.11 -12.09
C LEU A 169 -7.11 12.28 -12.23
N ALA A 170 -6.55 12.49 -13.42
CA ALA A 170 -5.64 13.61 -13.64
C ALA A 170 -6.31 14.94 -13.26
N ASP A 171 -5.53 15.92 -12.83
CA ASP A 171 -6.05 17.17 -12.25
C ASP A 171 -6.96 17.95 -13.24
N ASP A 172 -6.82 17.68 -14.54
CA ASP A 172 -7.61 18.23 -15.65
C ASP A 172 -8.82 17.36 -16.06
N THR A 173 -8.99 16.19 -15.45
CA THR A 173 -10.05 15.25 -15.81
C THR A 173 -11.37 15.62 -15.15
N LEU A 174 -12.44 15.64 -15.95
CA LEU A 174 -13.79 15.96 -15.50
C LEU A 174 -14.30 14.89 -14.50
N ASN A 175 -14.33 15.22 -13.21
CA ASN A 175 -14.87 14.33 -12.18
C ASN A 175 -16.32 14.68 -11.86
N ALA A 176 -17.26 13.92 -12.44
CA ALA A 176 -18.69 14.09 -12.24
C ALA A 176 -19.13 14.01 -10.76
N ALA A 177 -18.40 13.31 -9.90
CA ALA A 177 -18.70 13.24 -8.46
C ALA A 177 -18.38 14.56 -7.73
N ASN A 178 -17.47 15.36 -8.28
CA ASN A 178 -17.09 16.67 -7.74
C ASN A 178 -17.78 17.83 -8.48
N MET A 179 -18.64 17.53 -9.46
CA MET A 179 -19.44 18.54 -10.14
C MET A 179 -20.64 18.90 -9.28
N ASN A 180 -20.91 20.19 -9.13
CA ASN A 180 -22.12 20.66 -8.47
C ASN A 180 -23.35 20.23 -9.29
N LEU A 181 -24.30 19.57 -8.63
CA LEU A 181 -25.55 19.10 -9.25
C LEU A 181 -26.49 20.24 -9.67
N ASN A 182 -26.21 21.47 -9.21
CA ASN A 182 -27.01 22.65 -9.50
C ASN A 182 -26.37 23.46 -10.62
N SER A 183 -27.20 23.96 -11.55
CA SER A 183 -26.81 25.07 -12.44
C SER A 183 -26.36 26.24 -11.57
N GLY A 184 -25.15 26.75 -11.80
CA GLY A 184 -24.57 27.81 -10.99
C GLY A 184 -25.40 29.09 -11.00
N GLU A 185 -26.27 29.23 -10.00
CA GLU A 185 -26.84 30.50 -9.53
C GLU A 185 -27.14 30.37 -8.02
N LYS A 186 -26.16 30.81 -7.21
CA LYS A 186 -26.36 31.63 -6.01
C LYS A 186 -25.02 32.14 -5.48
#